data_AF-A0A3C1FXX0-F1
#
_entry.id   AF-A0A3C1FXX0-F1
#
_cell.length_a   1.000
_cell.length_b   1.000
_cell.length_c   1.000
_cell.angle_alpha   90.00
_cell.angle_beta   90.00
_cell.angle_gamma   90.00
#
_symmetry.space_group_name_H-M   'P 1'
#
loop_
_entity.id
_entity.type
_entity.pdbx_description
1 polymer ?
#
loop_
_entity_poly.entity_id
_entity_poly.type
_entity_poly.pdbx_seq_one_letter_code
_entity_poly.pdbx_strand_id
1 'polypeptide(L)'
;MNNRETIIHEIKEVIKKYKNIVISGEVGVGKIIHTLEALQNRDNVYYMGNPVDYVGKPRPKGYDKYIDYIRSLKKDMRIIASEKEILSVDFSSSTKKGTVLLIDEIFGRGPKQHEKILEILDCEKVKVIIIAGCLKNIGRIIQKCDIVLMLIQDGTLLLDKEFVEKICSVLGSEAPGEQPDLFAVNEISEK
;
A
#
# COMPACT_ATOMS: atom_id res chain seq x y z
N MET A 1 -6.38 -4.17 -28.03
CA MET A 1 -5.97 -3.31 -26.91
C MET A 1 -5.01 -4.12 -26.07
N ASN A 2 -3.84 -3.58 -25.71
CA ASN A 2 -2.85 -4.32 -24.91
C ASN A 2 -3.34 -4.41 -23.46
N ASN A 3 -3.29 -5.58 -22.80
CA ASN A 3 -3.78 -5.78 -21.42
C ASN A 3 -3.19 -4.74 -20.44
N ARG A 4 -1.95 -4.32 -20.67
CA ARG A 4 -1.29 -3.23 -19.92
C ARG A 4 -2.02 -1.89 -20.06
N GLU A 5 -2.43 -1.51 -21.27
CA GLU A 5 -3.13 -0.24 -21.51
C GLU A 5 -4.49 -0.22 -20.81
N THR A 6 -5.20 -1.35 -20.83
CA THR A 6 -6.46 -1.54 -20.11
C THR A 6 -6.26 -1.37 -18.61
N ILE A 7 -5.28 -2.06 -18.01
CA ILE A 7 -4.98 -1.95 -16.57
C ILE A 7 -4.64 -0.51 -16.18
N ILE A 8 -3.81 0.17 -16.96
CA ILE A 8 -3.44 1.57 -16.70
C ILE A 8 -4.66 2.48 -16.81
N HIS A 9 -5.54 2.26 -17.78
CA HIS A 9 -6.78 3.01 -17.94
C HIS A 9 -7.68 2.84 -16.71
N GLU A 10 -7.90 1.62 -16.26
CA GLU A 10 -8.73 1.32 -15.09
C GLU A 10 -8.14 1.96 -13.81
N ILE A 11 -6.82 1.87 -13.60
CA ILE A 11 -6.16 2.55 -12.49
C ILE A 11 -6.40 4.08 -12.55
N LYS A 12 -6.30 4.69 -13.74
CA LYS A 12 -6.59 6.13 -13.91
C LYS A 12 -8.02 6.47 -13.53
N GLU A 13 -8.99 5.66 -13.95
CA GLU A 13 -10.41 5.88 -13.63
C GLU A 13 -10.68 5.74 -12.12
N VAL A 14 -10.08 4.75 -11.46
CA VAL A 14 -10.19 4.59 -10.00
C VAL A 14 -9.55 5.77 -9.27
N ILE A 15 -8.37 6.21 -9.70
CA ILE A 15 -7.67 7.38 -9.13
C ILE A 15 -8.48 8.67 -9.27
N LYS A 16 -9.28 8.83 -10.33
CA LYS A 16 -10.17 10.00 -10.48
C LYS A 16 -11.31 9.98 -9.46
N LYS A 17 -11.88 8.79 -9.20
CA LYS A 17 -13.13 8.63 -8.43
C LYS A 17 -12.93 8.53 -6.91
N TYR A 18 -11.90 7.83 -6.46
CA TYR A 18 -11.78 7.40 -5.05
C TYR A 18 -10.58 8.04 -4.34
N LYS A 19 -10.70 8.39 -3.05
CA LYS A 19 -9.65 9.05 -2.27
C LYS A 19 -8.61 8.04 -1.76
N ASN A 20 -9.07 6.99 -1.11
CA ASN A 20 -8.22 5.97 -0.48
C ASN A 20 -8.39 4.66 -1.24
N ILE A 21 -7.36 4.26 -1.99
CA ILE A 21 -7.41 3.14 -2.92
C ILE A 21 -6.40 2.10 -2.46
N VAL A 22 -6.80 0.83 -2.44
CA VAL A 22 -5.86 -0.28 -2.36
C VAL A 22 -5.69 -0.87 -3.75
N ILE A 23 -4.45 -1.08 -4.18
CA ILE A 23 -4.12 -1.86 -5.37
C ILE A 23 -3.47 -3.15 -4.88
N SER A 24 -4.15 -4.27 -5.13
CA SER A 24 -3.74 -5.61 -4.71
C SER A 24 -3.64 -6.54 -5.91
N GLY A 25 -3.18 -7.77 -5.71
CA GLY A 25 -3.02 -8.78 -6.77
C GLY A 25 -1.79 -9.63 -6.55
N GLU A 26 -1.64 -10.66 -7.38
CA GLU A 26 -0.56 -11.64 -7.28
C GLU A 26 0.84 -11.01 -7.44
N VAL A 27 1.86 -11.79 -7.12
CA VAL A 27 3.25 -11.40 -7.36
C VAL A 27 3.50 -11.32 -8.87
N GLY A 28 4.16 -10.26 -9.33
CA GLY A 28 4.54 -10.10 -10.75
C GLY A 28 3.54 -9.36 -11.63
N VAL A 29 2.30 -9.07 -11.18
CA VAL A 29 1.28 -8.35 -11.98
C VAL A 29 1.53 -6.84 -12.16
N GLY A 30 2.74 -6.36 -11.82
CA GLY A 30 3.13 -4.98 -12.11
C GLY A 30 2.42 -3.87 -11.32
N LYS A 31 1.86 -4.16 -10.12
CA LYS A 31 1.08 -3.21 -9.29
C LYS A 31 1.65 -1.78 -9.25
N ILE A 32 2.89 -1.64 -8.77
CA ILE A 32 3.54 -0.32 -8.65
C ILE A 32 3.83 0.27 -10.03
N ILE A 33 4.31 -0.54 -10.96
CA ILE A 33 4.71 -0.10 -12.31
C ILE A 33 3.50 0.52 -13.02
N HIS A 34 2.38 -0.21 -13.09
CA HIS A 34 1.16 0.28 -13.73
C HIS A 34 0.55 1.48 -12.98
N THR A 35 0.68 1.52 -11.66
CA THR A 35 0.23 2.68 -10.87
C THR A 35 1.05 3.93 -11.17
N LEU A 36 2.38 3.81 -11.24
CA LEU A 36 3.25 4.94 -11.60
C LEU A 36 3.04 5.39 -13.04
N GLU A 37 2.79 4.44 -13.96
CA GLU A 37 2.41 4.74 -15.34
C GLU A 37 1.08 5.50 -15.44
N ALA A 38 0.09 5.12 -14.62
CA ALA A 38 -1.17 5.83 -14.51
C ALA A 38 -1.00 7.26 -13.98
N LEU A 39 0.05 7.50 -13.18
CA LEU A 39 0.37 8.77 -12.55
C LEU A 39 1.40 9.61 -13.32
N GLN A 40 1.84 9.20 -14.51
CA GLN A 40 2.94 9.89 -15.21
C GLN A 40 2.75 11.40 -15.37
N ASN A 41 1.58 11.78 -15.86
CA ASN A 41 1.25 13.17 -16.15
C ASN A 41 0.67 13.92 -14.94
N ARG A 42 0.85 13.37 -13.73
CA ARG A 42 0.33 13.96 -12.50
C ARG A 42 1.47 14.55 -11.67
N ASP A 43 1.31 15.81 -11.31
CA ASP A 43 2.22 16.51 -10.41
C ASP A 43 1.94 16.16 -8.94
N ASN A 44 2.89 16.51 -8.05
CA ASN A 44 2.76 16.36 -6.59
C ASN A 44 2.49 14.90 -6.17
N VAL A 45 3.21 13.96 -6.79
CA VAL A 45 3.18 12.55 -6.40
C VAL A 45 4.32 12.29 -5.43
N TYR A 46 3.99 11.59 -4.35
CA TYR A 46 4.91 11.09 -3.34
C TYR A 46 4.88 9.58 -3.36
N TYR A 47 6.03 8.97 -3.09
CA TYR A 47 6.14 7.54 -2.84
C TYR A 47 6.74 7.31 -1.46
N MET A 48 6.03 6.53 -0.65
CA MET A 48 6.45 6.11 0.67
C MET A 48 6.89 4.66 0.62
N GLY A 49 8.21 4.48 0.73
CA GLY A 49 8.83 3.17 0.77
C GLY A 49 8.58 2.42 2.08
N ASN A 50 8.98 1.15 2.12
CA ASN A 50 9.01 0.30 3.31
C ASN A 50 10.45 -0.11 3.65
N PRO A 51 11.30 0.83 4.10
CA PRO A 51 12.74 0.62 4.26
C PRO A 51 13.11 -0.26 5.46
N VAL A 52 12.21 -0.40 6.43
CA VAL A 52 12.42 -1.15 7.68
C VAL A 52 11.32 -2.17 7.87
N ASP A 53 11.62 -3.29 8.51
CA ASP A 53 10.64 -4.29 8.91
C ASP A 53 9.96 -3.94 10.26
N TYR A 54 9.12 -4.84 10.76
CA TYR A 54 8.27 -4.60 11.93
C TYR A 54 9.08 -4.49 13.23
N VAL A 55 10.31 -5.01 13.25
CA VAL A 55 11.25 -4.88 14.36
C VAL A 55 12.19 -3.68 14.18
N GLY A 56 11.97 -2.86 13.15
CA GLY A 56 12.78 -1.68 12.84
C GLY A 56 14.12 -2.01 12.18
N LYS A 57 14.33 -3.26 11.72
CA LYS A 57 15.56 -3.61 11.01
C LYS A 57 15.47 -3.16 9.55
N PRO A 58 16.53 -2.57 8.99
CA PRO A 58 16.59 -2.26 7.56
C PRO A 58 16.34 -3.51 6.72
N ARG A 59 15.55 -3.37 5.66
CA ARG A 59 15.35 -4.47 4.70
C ARG A 59 16.67 -4.84 4.00
N PRO A 60 16.80 -6.07 3.47
CA PRO A 60 18.06 -6.61 2.96
C PRO A 60 18.72 -5.78 1.85
N LYS A 61 20.00 -6.07 1.57
CA LYS A 61 20.78 -5.48 0.47
C LYS A 61 19.98 -5.48 -0.84
N GLY A 62 19.78 -4.31 -1.44
CA GLY A 62 19.08 -4.14 -2.73
C GLY A 62 17.93 -3.14 -2.70
N TYR A 63 17.50 -2.69 -1.52
CA TYR A 63 16.43 -1.68 -1.40
C TYR A 63 16.77 -0.36 -2.11
N ASP A 64 18.02 0.09 -2.04
CA ASP A 64 18.45 1.31 -2.75
C ASP A 64 18.32 1.17 -4.27
N LYS A 65 18.70 0.00 -4.83
CA LYS A 65 18.51 -0.28 -6.27
C LYS A 65 17.04 -0.28 -6.64
N TYR A 66 16.18 -0.78 -5.76
CA TYR A 66 14.74 -0.75 -5.95
C TYR A 66 14.21 0.68 -5.93
N ILE A 67 14.62 1.53 -4.98
CA ILE A 67 14.25 2.95 -4.96
C ILE A 67 14.73 3.69 -6.20
N ASP A 68 15.95 3.41 -6.68
CA ASP A 68 16.47 3.99 -7.91
C ASP A 68 15.64 3.57 -9.13
N TYR A 69 15.21 2.31 -9.18
CA TYR A 69 14.28 1.84 -10.20
C TYR A 69 12.93 2.58 -10.13
N ILE A 70 12.33 2.70 -8.94
CA ILE A 70 11.09 3.46 -8.74
C ILE A 70 11.24 4.92 -9.17
N ARG A 71 12.36 5.57 -8.84
CA ARG A 71 12.68 6.93 -9.29
C ARG A 71 12.82 7.03 -10.81
N SER A 72 13.37 5.99 -11.46
CA SER A 72 13.50 5.95 -12.92
C SER A 72 12.13 5.89 -13.62
N LEU A 73 11.13 5.29 -12.98
CA LEU A 73 9.77 5.21 -13.50
C LEU A 73 9.06 6.56 -13.44
N LYS A 74 9.20 7.35 -12.37
CA LYS A 74 8.65 8.72 -12.29
C LYS A 74 9.66 9.68 -11.64
N LYS A 75 10.33 10.49 -12.47
CA LYS A 75 11.50 11.29 -12.07
C LYS A 75 11.17 12.47 -11.17
N ASP A 76 9.97 13.05 -11.31
CA ASP A 76 9.48 14.22 -10.56
C ASP A 76 8.80 13.84 -9.23
N MET A 77 8.73 12.55 -8.91
CA MET A 77 8.14 12.04 -7.68
C MET A 77 9.05 12.28 -6.47
N ARG A 78 8.46 12.69 -5.34
CA ARG A 78 9.18 12.80 -4.06
C ARG A 78 9.20 11.45 -3.36
N ILE A 79 10.38 11.00 -2.96
CA ILE A 79 10.56 9.72 -2.26
C ILE A 79 10.69 9.96 -0.76
N ILE A 80 9.90 9.24 0.02
CA ILE A 80 9.94 9.15 1.48
C ILE A 80 10.41 7.73 1.80
N ALA A 81 11.72 7.54 2.04
CA ALA A 81 12.33 6.21 2.11
C ALA A 81 13.12 5.96 3.40
N SER A 82 12.99 6.80 4.42
CA SER A 82 13.50 6.53 5.76
C SER A 82 12.39 6.58 6.81
N GLU A 83 12.58 5.86 7.92
CA GLU A 83 11.64 5.90 9.04
C GLU A 83 11.43 7.32 9.58
N LYS A 84 12.51 8.09 9.71
CA LYS A 84 12.45 9.48 10.16
C LYS A 84 11.55 10.32 9.26
N GLU A 85 11.72 10.23 7.95
CA GLU A 85 10.89 10.98 7.00
C GLU A 85 9.43 10.56 7.06
N ILE A 86 9.15 9.25 7.17
CA ILE A 86 7.78 8.72 7.32
C ILE A 86 7.11 9.33 8.54
N LEU A 87 7.81 9.35 9.69
CA LEU A 87 7.24 9.85 10.94
C LEU A 87 7.13 11.38 10.97
N SER A 88 7.98 12.11 10.24
CA SER A 88 7.98 13.57 10.22
C SER A 88 7.14 14.20 9.11
N VAL A 89 6.64 13.41 8.15
CA VAL A 89 5.86 13.97 7.04
C VAL A 89 4.56 14.58 7.56
N ASP A 90 4.31 15.85 7.24
CA ASP A 90 3.08 16.54 7.58
C ASP A 90 2.35 16.93 6.30
N PHE A 91 1.16 16.38 6.13
CA PHE A 91 0.30 16.70 4.99
C PHE A 91 -0.85 17.67 5.33
N SER A 92 -0.97 18.16 6.56
CA SER A 92 -2.14 18.91 7.05
C SER A 92 -2.22 20.37 6.56
N SER A 93 -1.16 21.15 6.75
CA SER A 93 -1.20 22.61 6.64
C SER A 93 -0.78 23.14 5.26
N SER A 94 0.30 22.59 4.69
CA SER A 94 0.98 23.16 3.51
C SER A 94 0.81 22.36 2.22
N THR A 95 0.06 21.27 2.25
CA THR A 95 -0.09 20.36 1.10
C THR A 95 -1.08 20.90 0.09
N LYS A 96 -0.70 20.86 -1.19
CA LYS A 96 -1.61 21.18 -2.29
C LYS A 96 -2.73 20.12 -2.37
N LYS A 97 -3.98 20.57 -2.48
CA LYS A 97 -5.12 19.67 -2.71
C LYS A 97 -4.87 18.81 -3.95
N GLY A 98 -5.12 17.50 -3.85
CA GLY A 98 -4.94 16.57 -4.96
C GLY A 98 -3.55 15.94 -5.05
N THR A 99 -2.70 16.19 -4.04
CA THR A 99 -1.46 15.44 -3.79
C THR A 99 -1.77 13.95 -3.73
N VAL A 100 -0.94 13.13 -4.38
CA VAL A 100 -1.08 11.67 -4.36
C VAL A 100 0.07 11.08 -3.57
N LEU A 101 -0.24 10.23 -2.60
CA LEU A 101 0.73 9.44 -1.88
C LEU A 101 0.57 7.97 -2.24
N LEU A 102 1.61 7.39 -2.85
CA LEU A 102 1.72 5.96 -3.10
C LEU A 102 2.47 5.31 -1.92
N ILE A 103 1.83 4.41 -1.19
CA ILE A 103 2.43 3.68 -0.06
C ILE A 103 2.74 2.27 -0.52
N ASP A 104 4.00 1.89 -0.48
CA ASP A 104 4.45 0.54 -0.82
C ASP A 104 4.41 -0.37 0.40
N GLU A 105 3.47 -1.32 0.40
CA GLU A 105 3.20 -2.30 1.46
C GLU A 105 2.93 -1.68 2.84
N ILE A 106 1.89 -2.13 3.51
CA ILE A 106 1.66 -1.78 4.92
C ILE A 106 2.20 -2.87 5.85
N PHE A 107 2.13 -4.13 5.41
CA PHE A 107 2.58 -5.25 6.20
C PHE A 107 4.09 -5.17 6.50
N GLY A 108 4.43 -5.55 7.73
CA GLY A 108 5.79 -5.48 8.22
C GLY A 108 6.26 -4.07 8.59
N ARG A 109 5.37 -3.09 8.76
CA ARG A 109 5.70 -1.77 9.33
C ARG A 109 5.54 -1.77 10.86
N GLY A 110 6.29 -0.91 11.54
CA GLY A 110 6.16 -0.73 12.99
C GLY A 110 4.85 -0.03 13.40
N PRO A 111 4.44 -0.07 14.68
CA PRO A 111 3.20 0.56 15.16
C PRO A 111 3.11 2.07 14.89
N LYS A 112 4.20 2.82 15.14
CA LYS A 112 4.24 4.27 14.88
C LYS A 112 4.05 4.63 13.41
N GLN A 113 4.56 3.80 12.51
CA GLN A 113 4.36 3.99 11.07
C GLN A 113 2.90 3.71 10.69
N HIS A 114 2.27 2.70 11.29
CA HIS A 114 0.85 2.44 11.09
C HIS A 114 -0.04 3.60 11.56
N GLU A 115 0.20 4.10 12.77
CA GLU A 115 -0.51 5.28 13.29
C GLU A 115 -0.37 6.47 12.35
N LYS A 116 0.84 6.71 11.85
CA LYS A 116 1.09 7.79 10.90
C LYS A 116 0.36 7.58 9.56
N ILE A 117 0.32 6.36 9.04
CA ILE A 117 -0.42 6.03 7.82
C ILE A 117 -1.94 6.25 8.03
N LEU A 118 -2.48 5.86 9.19
CA LEU A 118 -3.89 6.11 9.53
C LEU A 118 -4.22 7.60 9.60
N GLU A 119 -3.35 8.42 10.19
CA GLU A 119 -3.47 9.88 10.20
C GLU A 119 -3.51 10.44 8.76
N ILE A 120 -2.63 9.95 7.88
CA ILE A 120 -2.56 10.41 6.49
C ILE A 120 -3.82 10.02 5.71
N LEU A 121 -4.38 8.83 5.93
CA LEU A 121 -5.62 8.38 5.29
C LEU A 121 -6.82 9.28 5.62
N ASP A 122 -6.80 9.92 6.79
CA ASP A 122 -7.83 10.88 7.21
C ASP A 122 -7.63 12.28 6.60
N CYS A 123 -6.43 12.60 6.10
CA CYS A 123 -6.15 13.90 5.49
C CYS A 123 -6.94 14.12 4.18
N GLU A 124 -7.83 15.11 4.13
CA GLU A 124 -8.68 15.37 2.96
C GLU A 124 -7.93 15.82 1.70
N LYS A 125 -6.75 16.43 1.89
CA LYS A 125 -5.97 17.01 0.78
C LYS A 125 -5.18 15.97 0.00
N VAL A 126 -4.98 14.79 0.60
CA VAL A 126 -4.16 13.71 0.06
C VAL A 126 -5.04 12.57 -0.43
N LYS A 127 -4.74 12.10 -1.64
CA LYS A 127 -5.24 10.85 -2.18
C LYS A 127 -4.21 9.77 -1.89
N VAL A 128 -4.61 8.70 -1.21
CA VAL A 128 -3.69 7.63 -0.84
C VAL A 128 -3.93 6.42 -1.72
N ILE A 129 -2.86 5.88 -2.30
CA ILE A 129 -2.86 4.62 -3.02
C ILE A 129 -1.94 3.67 -2.26
N ILE A 130 -2.50 2.60 -1.73
CA ILE A 130 -1.76 1.56 -1.02
C ILE A 130 -1.50 0.42 -2.00
N ILE A 131 -0.24 0.03 -2.15
CA ILE A 131 0.13 -1.21 -2.83
C ILE A 131 0.17 -2.31 -1.77
N ALA A 132 -0.63 -3.35 -1.97
CA ALA A 132 -0.67 -4.50 -1.08
C ALA A 132 -0.37 -5.79 -1.85
N GLY A 133 0.47 -6.64 -1.26
CA GLY A 133 0.78 -7.96 -1.83
C GLY A 133 -0.38 -8.95 -1.67
N CYS A 134 -1.23 -8.76 -0.67
CA CYS A 134 -2.38 -9.60 -0.38
C CYS A 134 -3.46 -8.81 0.35
N LEU A 135 -4.73 -9.20 0.20
CA LEU A 135 -5.83 -8.58 0.95
C LEU A 135 -5.74 -8.85 2.46
N LYS A 136 -5.15 -9.96 2.91
CA LYS A 136 -4.97 -10.22 4.35
C LYS A 136 -4.10 -9.15 5.04
N ASN A 137 -3.20 -8.53 4.27
CA ASN A 137 -2.20 -7.58 4.75
C ASN A 137 -2.75 -6.16 4.96
N ILE A 138 -3.98 -5.88 4.53
CA ILE A 138 -4.57 -4.54 4.61
C ILE A 138 -5.30 -4.29 5.93
N GLY A 139 -5.49 -5.34 6.74
CA GLY A 139 -5.90 -5.27 8.15
C GLY A 139 -7.03 -4.26 8.45
N ARG A 140 -6.88 -3.49 9.54
CA ARG A 140 -7.83 -2.44 9.95
C ARG A 140 -7.87 -1.24 9.00
N ILE A 141 -6.92 -1.11 8.08
CA ILE A 141 -6.88 0.02 7.13
C ILE A 141 -7.99 -0.09 6.10
N ILE A 142 -8.54 -1.29 5.84
CA ILE A 142 -9.69 -1.45 4.94
C ILE A 142 -10.87 -0.54 5.30
N GLN A 143 -11.06 -0.24 6.59
CA GLN A 143 -12.14 0.62 7.07
C GLN A 143 -12.02 2.07 6.57
N LYS A 144 -10.80 2.51 6.25
CA LYS A 144 -10.51 3.84 5.69
C LYS A 144 -10.35 3.83 4.17
N CYS A 145 -10.41 2.67 3.53
CA CYS A 145 -10.31 2.53 2.09
C CYS A 145 -11.69 2.70 1.45
N ASP A 146 -11.75 3.41 0.34
CA ASP A 146 -12.98 3.58 -0.42
C ASP A 146 -13.20 2.41 -1.39
N ILE A 147 -12.10 1.85 -1.90
CA ILE A 147 -12.13 0.82 -2.94
C ILE A 147 -10.86 -0.02 -2.95
N VAL A 148 -10.99 -1.24 -3.46
CA VAL A 148 -9.85 -2.10 -3.77
C VAL A 148 -9.87 -2.47 -5.25
N LEU A 149 -8.77 -2.18 -5.94
CA LEU A 149 -8.54 -2.62 -7.31
C LEU A 149 -7.57 -3.80 -7.29
N MET A 150 -8.07 -4.99 -7.60
CA MET A 150 -7.26 -6.19 -7.69
C MET A 150 -6.77 -6.38 -9.13
N LEU A 151 -5.46 -6.36 -9.33
CA LEU A 151 -4.84 -6.67 -10.61
C LEU A 151 -4.70 -8.19 -10.77
N ILE A 152 -5.12 -8.67 -11.92
CA ILE A 152 -4.92 -10.04 -12.39
C ILE A 152 -4.09 -9.99 -13.69
N GLN A 153 -3.58 -11.12 -14.16
CA GLN A 153 -2.66 -11.15 -15.32
C GLN A 153 -3.18 -10.37 -16.53
N ASP A 154 -4.49 -10.44 -16.79
CA ASP A 154 -5.10 -9.90 -18.01
C ASP A 154 -6.15 -8.80 -17.75
N GLY A 155 -6.19 -8.23 -16.54
CA GLY A 155 -7.20 -7.21 -16.24
C GLY A 155 -7.27 -6.79 -14.79
N THR A 156 -8.43 -6.27 -14.40
CA THR A 156 -8.66 -5.74 -13.05
C THR A 156 -10.04 -6.14 -12.53
N LEU A 157 -10.13 -6.40 -11.24
CA LEU A 157 -11.38 -6.55 -10.51
C LEU A 157 -11.53 -5.38 -9.55
N LEU A 158 -12.63 -4.65 -9.68
CA LEU A 158 -12.99 -3.59 -8.75
C LEU A 158 -13.83 -4.20 -7.64
N LEU A 159 -13.31 -4.17 -6.41
CA LEU A 159 -13.96 -4.72 -5.24
C LEU A 159 -14.36 -3.58 -4.32
N ASP A 160 -15.64 -3.55 -3.96
CA ASP A 160 -16.14 -2.62 -2.95
C ASP A 160 -15.59 -2.96 -1.55
N LYS A 161 -15.64 -1.94 -0.67
CA LYS A 161 -15.16 -2.05 0.70
C LYS A 161 -15.86 -3.17 1.47
N GLU A 162 -17.19 -3.28 1.37
CA GLU A 162 -17.98 -4.23 2.17
C GLU A 162 -17.63 -5.68 1.84
N PHE A 163 -17.43 -5.97 0.55
CA PHE A 163 -17.02 -7.28 0.07
C PHE A 163 -15.62 -7.62 0.57
N VAL A 164 -14.68 -6.68 0.51
CA VAL A 164 -13.31 -6.91 0.99
C VAL A 164 -13.26 -7.06 2.50
N GLU A 165 -14.05 -6.30 3.27
CA GLU A 165 -14.17 -6.46 4.72
C GLU A 165 -14.64 -7.88 5.09
N LYS A 166 -15.60 -8.43 4.35
CA LYS A 166 -16.04 -9.83 4.53
C LYS A 166 -14.90 -10.80 4.23
N ILE A 167 -14.19 -10.64 3.12
CA ILE A 167 -13.02 -11.48 2.80
C ILE A 167 -11.98 -11.40 3.94
N CYS A 168 -11.61 -10.21 4.38
CA CYS A 168 -10.63 -10.01 5.44
C CYS A 168 -11.07 -10.65 6.77
N SER A 169 -12.36 -10.62 7.10
CA SER A 169 -12.90 -11.26 8.31
C SER A 169 -12.77 -12.79 8.28
N VAL A 170 -12.90 -13.42 7.10
CA VAL A 170 -12.78 -14.87 6.93
C VAL A 170 -11.32 -15.31 6.88
N LEU A 171 -10.46 -14.54 6.19
CA LEU A 171 -9.04 -14.86 6.07
C LEU A 171 -8.26 -14.63 7.37
N GLY A 172 -8.83 -13.91 8.35
CA GLY A 172 -8.13 -13.42 9.52
C GLY A 172 -7.25 -12.21 9.18
N SER A 173 -7.35 -11.16 9.98
CA SER A 173 -6.47 -10.00 9.85
C SER A 173 -5.18 -10.26 10.62
N GLU A 174 -4.09 -10.58 9.92
CA GLU A 174 -2.74 -10.52 10.48
C GLU A 174 -2.28 -9.05 10.52
N ALA A 175 -2.95 -8.21 11.30
CA ALA A 175 -2.40 -6.89 11.64
C ALA A 175 -1.25 -7.10 12.65
N PRO A 176 -0.11 -6.41 12.51
CA PRO A 176 0.97 -6.52 13.49
C PRO A 176 0.47 -6.03 14.85
N GLY A 177 0.35 -6.97 15.79
CA GLY A 177 -0.21 -6.76 17.13
C GLY A 177 -1.02 -7.95 17.65
N GLU A 178 -1.54 -8.79 16.76
CA GLU A 178 -2.18 -10.07 17.13
C GLU A 178 -1.31 -11.20 16.54
N GLN A 179 -0.51 -11.84 17.40
CA GLN A 179 -0.01 -13.17 17.08
C GLN A 179 -1.23 -14.10 16.96
N PRO A 180 -1.39 -14.92 15.91
CA PRO A 180 -1.92 -16.24 16.17
C PRO A 180 -0.91 -16.91 17.10
N ASP A 181 -1.37 -17.44 18.23
CA ASP A 181 -0.58 -18.28 19.13
C ASP A 181 0.09 -19.42 18.33
N LEU A 182 1.26 -19.14 17.76
CA LEU A 182 2.08 -20.11 17.02
C LEU A 182 2.95 -20.96 17.98
N PHE A 183 2.59 -20.99 19.26
CA PHE A 183 3.10 -21.93 20.25
C PHE A 183 2.01 -22.74 20.99
N ALA A 184 0.73 -22.62 20.62
CA ALA A 184 -0.30 -23.53 21.12
C ALA A 184 -0.39 -24.81 20.24
N VAL A 185 0.74 -25.52 20.10
CA VAL A 185 0.75 -26.90 19.60
C VAL A 185 1.43 -27.77 20.64
N ASN A 186 0.60 -28.28 21.56
CA ASN A 186 0.71 -29.55 22.27
C ASN A 186 2.06 -29.89 22.91
N GLU A 187 2.21 -29.52 24.19
CA GLU A 187 2.84 -30.44 25.14
C GLU A 187 1.95 -31.69 25.26
N ILE A 188 2.17 -32.69 24.39
CA ILE A 188 1.87 -34.07 24.76
C ILE A 188 3.04 -34.51 25.63
N SER A 189 2.82 -34.45 26.93
CA SER A 189 3.65 -35.13 27.92
C SER A 189 3.58 -36.64 27.67
N GLU A 190 4.62 -37.23 27.09
CA GLU A 190 4.88 -38.66 27.26
C GLU A 190 5.48 -38.88 28.65
N LYS A 191 4.68 -39.47 29.53
CA LYS A 191 5.12 -40.35 30.62
C LYS A 191 4.16 -41.52 30.72
#